data_AF-A0A519U6F2-F1
#
_entry.id   AF-A0A519U6F2-F1
#
_cell.length_a   1.000
_cell.length_b   1.000
_cell.length_c   1.000
_cell.angle_alpha   90.00
_cell.angle_beta   90.00
_cell.angle_gamma   90.00
#
_symmetry.space_group_name_H-M   'P 1'
#
loop_
_entity.id
_entity.type
_entity.pdbx_description
1 polymer ?
#
loop_
_entity_poly.entity_id
_entity_poly.type
_entity_poly.pdbx_seq_one_letter_code
_entity_poly.pdbx_strand_id
1 'polypeptide(L)'
;MMLKSTANAEFARGLKELRLKFNLLQKEISEIAGITQSVYSSYESGRTHMGLNDADNLSRMVWGVGYDEFVDFSKAEIILDELPKETQVLISESMKVTLKEQKGLLAKELDRLIEEGHLNSPITSKQLLAKMHPDLQGRKSTEITNLLIKAPRNSSVVIIPSDSKESLFQLKEFASREPI
;
A
#
# COMPACT_ATOMS: atom_id res chain seq x y z
N MET A 1 -12.68 -27.80 -10.29
CA MET A 1 -13.41 -26.75 -9.55
C MET A 1 -12.47 -26.18 -8.50
N MET A 2 -11.61 -25.22 -8.87
CA MET A 2 -10.79 -24.52 -7.87
C MET A 2 -11.68 -23.50 -7.15
N LEU A 3 -11.56 -23.47 -5.82
CA LEU A 3 -12.46 -22.77 -4.91
C LEU A 3 -12.41 -21.25 -5.15
N LYS A 4 -13.57 -20.62 -5.37
CA LYS A 4 -13.72 -19.17 -5.62
C LYS A 4 -13.04 -18.27 -4.57
N SER A 5 -12.75 -18.78 -3.37
CA SER A 5 -12.03 -18.07 -2.32
C SER A 5 -10.53 -17.91 -2.60
N THR A 6 -9.89 -18.86 -3.30
CA THR A 6 -8.46 -18.76 -3.63
C THR A 6 -8.23 -17.76 -4.77
N ALA A 7 -9.09 -17.77 -5.78
CA ALA A 7 -8.96 -16.87 -6.93
C ALA A 7 -9.07 -15.38 -6.55
N ASN A 8 -10.02 -15.02 -5.67
CA ASN A 8 -10.13 -13.63 -5.22
C ASN A 8 -8.92 -13.19 -4.37
N ALA A 9 -8.40 -14.09 -3.53
CA ALA A 9 -7.20 -13.81 -2.74
C ALA A 9 -5.94 -13.65 -3.62
N GLU A 10 -5.80 -14.45 -4.66
CA GLU A 10 -4.70 -14.33 -5.63
C GLU A 10 -4.80 -13.03 -6.44
N PHE A 11 -6.01 -12.67 -6.87
CA PHE A 11 -6.25 -11.39 -7.54
C PHE A 11 -5.90 -10.19 -6.65
N ALA A 12 -6.39 -10.18 -5.41
CA ALA A 12 -6.09 -9.13 -4.44
C ALA A 12 -4.57 -9.01 -4.16
N ARG A 13 -3.88 -10.15 -4.09
CA ARG A 13 -2.42 -10.19 -3.97
C ARG A 13 -1.73 -9.62 -5.22
N GLY A 14 -2.19 -9.98 -6.42
CA GLY A 14 -1.65 -9.46 -7.67
C GLY A 14 -1.78 -7.94 -7.79
N LEU A 15 -2.92 -7.38 -7.37
CA LEU A 15 -3.11 -5.92 -7.29
C LEU A 15 -2.06 -5.26 -6.41
N LYS A 16 -1.85 -5.81 -5.22
CA LYS A 16 -0.86 -5.31 -4.27
C LYS A 16 0.56 -5.42 -4.81
N GLU A 17 0.91 -6.57 -5.40
CA GLU A 17 2.24 -6.84 -5.95
C GLU A 17 2.59 -5.87 -7.07
N LEU A 18 1.71 -5.68 -8.05
CA LEU A 18 1.94 -4.73 -9.14
C LEU A 18 2.01 -3.28 -8.65
N ARG A 19 1.10 -2.88 -7.76
CA ARG A 19 1.10 -1.53 -7.18
C ARG A 19 2.43 -1.23 -6.49
N LEU A 20 2.90 -2.15 -5.63
CA LEU A 20 4.15 -1.98 -4.91
C LEU A 20 5.36 -2.05 -5.84
N LYS A 21 5.37 -2.95 -6.83
CA LYS A 21 6.42 -3.06 -7.86
C LYS A 21 6.69 -1.74 -8.57
N PHE A 22 5.65 -0.95 -8.79
CA PHE A 22 5.75 0.38 -9.40
C PHE A 22 5.70 1.54 -8.41
N ASN A 23 5.79 1.27 -7.11
CA ASN A 23 5.79 2.26 -6.04
C ASN A 23 4.59 3.23 -6.11
N LEU A 24 3.41 2.68 -6.38
CA LEU A 24 2.16 3.42 -6.49
C LEU A 24 1.39 3.41 -5.16
N LEU A 25 0.65 4.48 -4.88
CA LEU A 25 -0.25 4.61 -3.74
C LEU A 25 -1.61 3.97 -4.05
N GLN A 26 -2.30 3.47 -3.03
CA GLN A 26 -3.67 2.95 -3.20
C GLN A 26 -4.62 4.02 -3.75
N LYS A 27 -4.40 5.30 -3.39
CA LYS A 27 -5.19 6.44 -3.87
C LYS A 27 -5.04 6.64 -5.37
N GLU A 28 -3.82 6.64 -5.88
CA GLU A 28 -3.53 6.85 -7.30
C GLU A 28 -4.17 5.76 -8.18
N ILE A 29 -4.07 4.50 -7.77
CA ILE A 29 -4.73 3.40 -8.50
C ILE A 29 -6.26 3.52 -8.41
N SER A 30 -6.79 3.89 -7.25
CA SER A 30 -8.24 4.06 -7.08
C SER A 30 -8.83 5.16 -7.97
N GLU A 31 -8.07 6.24 -8.20
CA GLU A 31 -8.44 7.33 -9.10
C GLU A 31 -8.53 6.84 -10.55
N ILE A 32 -7.55 6.06 -11.03
CA ILE A 32 -7.60 5.44 -12.37
C ILE A 32 -8.79 4.49 -12.49
N ALA A 33 -9.02 3.66 -11.48
CA ALA A 33 -10.11 2.69 -11.45
C ALA A 33 -11.50 3.33 -11.25
N GLY A 34 -11.58 4.64 -10.98
CA GLY A 34 -12.85 5.34 -10.74
C GLY A 34 -13.57 4.91 -9.45
N ILE A 35 -12.83 4.41 -8.45
CA ILE A 35 -13.36 3.99 -7.14
C ILE A 35 -12.69 4.77 -6.01
N THR A 36 -13.25 4.69 -4.81
CA THR A 36 -12.61 5.33 -3.66
C THR A 36 -11.41 4.52 -3.18
N GLN A 37 -10.41 5.20 -2.61
CA GLN A 37 -9.25 4.56 -1.97
C GLN A 37 -9.66 3.50 -0.93
N SER A 38 -10.71 3.78 -0.14
CA SER A 38 -11.21 2.84 0.89
C SER A 38 -11.76 1.54 0.28
N VAL A 39 -12.48 1.66 -0.84
CA VAL A 39 -12.99 0.50 -1.58
C VAL A 39 -11.81 -0.30 -2.15
N TYR A 40 -10.86 0.36 -2.81
CA TYR A 40 -9.64 -0.29 -3.33
C TYR A 40 -8.85 -0.99 -2.20
N SER A 41 -8.65 -0.33 -1.06
CA SER A 41 -7.97 -0.90 0.10
C SER A 41 -8.67 -2.15 0.64
N SER A 42 -10.01 -2.15 0.67
CA SER A 42 -10.81 -3.30 1.12
C SER A 42 -10.67 -4.49 0.17
N TYR A 43 -10.56 -4.22 -1.12
CA TYR A 43 -10.27 -5.22 -2.13
C TYR A 43 -8.85 -5.77 -2.03
N GLU A 44 -7.84 -4.90 -2.01
CA GLU A 44 -6.42 -5.29 -1.94
C GLU A 44 -6.10 -6.09 -0.65
N SER A 45 -6.77 -5.75 0.46
CA SER A 45 -6.62 -6.49 1.72
C SER A 45 -7.39 -7.82 1.77
N GLY A 46 -8.22 -8.12 0.78
CA GLY A 46 -9.12 -9.27 0.79
C GLY A 46 -10.23 -9.19 1.85
N ARG A 47 -10.44 -8.02 2.48
CA ARG A 47 -11.53 -7.81 3.45
C ARG A 47 -12.89 -7.86 2.78
N THR A 48 -12.97 -7.39 1.54
CA THR A 48 -14.20 -7.40 0.74
C THR A 48 -14.00 -8.29 -0.46
N HIS A 49 -14.94 -9.21 -0.68
CA HIS A 49 -14.98 -10.00 -1.90
C HIS A 49 -15.30 -9.09 -3.09
N MET A 50 -14.44 -9.11 -4.10
CA MET A 50 -14.63 -8.37 -5.34
C MET A 50 -15.44 -9.22 -6.30
N GLY A 51 -16.55 -8.68 -6.82
CA GLY A 51 -17.33 -9.35 -7.86
C GLY A 51 -16.52 -9.47 -9.15
N LEU A 52 -16.81 -10.50 -9.96
CA LEU A 52 -16.05 -10.76 -11.20
C LEU A 52 -16.04 -9.57 -12.16
N ASN A 53 -17.18 -8.88 -12.32
CA ASN A 53 -17.27 -7.70 -13.18
C ASN A 53 -16.42 -6.54 -12.65
N ASP A 54 -16.44 -6.30 -11.34
CA ASP A 54 -15.62 -5.25 -10.72
C ASP A 54 -14.13 -5.57 -10.88
N ALA A 55 -13.76 -6.86 -10.77
CA ALA A 55 -12.40 -7.33 -10.95
C ALA A 55 -11.90 -7.16 -12.38
N ASP A 56 -12.69 -7.59 -13.37
CA ASP A 56 -12.34 -7.44 -14.79
C ASP A 56 -12.28 -5.96 -15.20
N ASN A 57 -13.22 -5.14 -14.74
CA ASN A 57 -13.21 -3.70 -15.01
C ASN A 57 -11.97 -3.04 -14.42
N LEU A 58 -11.68 -3.29 -13.14
CA LEU A 58 -10.53 -2.71 -12.46
C LEU A 58 -9.22 -3.15 -13.12
N SER A 59 -9.04 -4.44 -13.42
CA SER A 59 -7.81 -4.92 -14.04
C SER A 59 -7.63 -4.35 -15.45
N ARG A 60 -8.70 -4.22 -16.24
CA ARG A 60 -8.62 -3.63 -17.58
C ARG A 60 -8.31 -2.15 -17.55
N MET A 61 -8.99 -1.40 -16.69
CA MET A 61 -8.81 0.05 -16.61
C MET A 61 -7.40 0.42 -16.15
N VAL A 62 -6.89 -0.27 -15.12
CA VAL A 62 -5.59 0.07 -14.51
C VAL A 62 -4.45 -0.61 -15.26
N TRP A 63 -4.59 -1.88 -15.63
CA TRP A 63 -3.48 -2.70 -16.10
C TRP A 63 -3.61 -3.15 -17.55
N GLY A 64 -4.73 -2.86 -18.21
CA GLY A 64 -4.95 -3.21 -19.62
C GLY A 64 -5.28 -4.68 -19.87
N VAL A 65 -5.39 -5.50 -18.82
CA VAL A 65 -5.58 -6.95 -18.92
C VAL A 65 -6.87 -7.41 -18.25
N GLY A 66 -7.46 -8.49 -18.79
CA GLY A 66 -8.68 -9.08 -18.22
C GLY A 66 -8.44 -9.83 -16.92
N TYR A 67 -9.52 -10.08 -16.17
CA TYR A 67 -9.47 -10.81 -14.89
C TYR A 67 -8.77 -12.17 -15.01
N ASP A 68 -9.09 -12.93 -16.06
CA ASP A 68 -8.59 -14.30 -16.26
C ASP A 68 -7.07 -14.36 -16.45
N GLU A 69 -6.48 -13.30 -17.01
CA GLU A 69 -5.05 -13.22 -17.32
C GLU A 69 -4.26 -12.45 -16.24
N PHE A 70 -4.97 -11.71 -15.39
CA PHE A 70 -4.37 -10.73 -14.49
C PHE A 70 -3.37 -11.32 -13.50
N VAL A 71 -3.66 -12.50 -12.94
CA VAL A 71 -2.80 -13.12 -11.92
C VAL A 71 -1.47 -13.60 -12.50
N ASP A 72 -1.45 -14.03 -13.76
CA ASP A 72 -0.21 -14.43 -14.43
C ASP A 72 0.54 -13.19 -14.93
N PHE A 73 -0.19 -12.21 -15.46
CA PHE A 73 0.34 -10.89 -15.79
C PHE A 73 1.05 -10.24 -14.58
N SER A 74 0.47 -10.30 -13.38
CA SER A 74 1.03 -9.68 -12.17
C SER A 74 2.41 -10.23 -11.77
N LYS A 75 2.73 -11.45 -12.21
CA LYS A 75 4.00 -12.14 -11.93
C LYS A 75 5.02 -11.97 -13.06
N ALA A 76 4.60 -11.51 -14.23
CA ALA A 76 5.43 -11.38 -15.41
C ALA A 76 6.33 -10.13 -15.37
N GLU A 77 7.30 -10.09 -16.28
CA GLU A 77 8.00 -8.86 -16.62
C GLU A 77 7.03 -7.98 -17.43
N ILE A 78 6.84 -6.73 -16.99
CA ILE A 78 5.82 -5.84 -17.54
C ILE A 78 6.48 -4.82 -18.45
N ILE A 79 5.99 -4.72 -19.67
CA ILE A 79 6.41 -3.71 -20.64
C ILE A 79 5.56 -2.46 -20.41
N LEU A 80 6.18 -1.37 -19.94
CA LEU A 80 5.47 -0.14 -19.57
C LEU A 80 4.65 0.44 -20.73
N ASP A 81 5.19 0.43 -21.94
CA ASP A 81 4.55 1.03 -23.10
C ASP A 81 3.23 0.33 -23.52
N GLU A 82 2.99 -0.88 -23.02
CA GLU A 82 1.77 -1.67 -23.26
C GLU A 82 0.66 -1.42 -22.23
N LEU A 83 0.96 -0.71 -21.14
CA LEU A 83 -0.02 -0.39 -20.10
C LEU A 83 -1.00 0.71 -20.56
N PRO A 84 -2.16 0.89 -19.90
CA PRO A 84 -3.01 2.06 -20.10
C PRO A 84 -2.23 3.38 -19.91
N LYS A 85 -2.57 4.43 -20.68
CA LYS A 85 -1.78 5.67 -20.73
C LYS A 85 -1.72 6.40 -19.40
N GLU A 86 -2.83 6.42 -18.67
CA GLU A 86 -2.94 6.98 -17.33
C GLU A 86 -1.96 6.27 -16.37
N THR A 87 -1.90 4.94 -16.45
CA THR A 87 -0.98 4.12 -15.66
C THR A 87 0.48 4.35 -16.05
N GLN A 88 0.77 4.49 -17.35
CA GLN A 88 2.11 4.84 -17.83
C GLN A 88 2.60 6.17 -17.23
N VAL A 89 1.74 7.20 -17.26
CA VAL A 89 2.05 8.52 -16.71
C VAL A 89 2.36 8.41 -15.22
N LEU A 90 1.49 7.74 -14.48
CA LEU A 90 1.62 7.56 -13.04
C LEU A 90 2.93 6.84 -12.66
N ILE A 91 3.25 5.73 -13.34
CA ILE A 91 4.51 5.00 -13.12
C ILE A 91 5.72 5.86 -13.48
N SER A 92 5.64 6.65 -14.56
CA SER A 92 6.74 7.53 -14.93
C SER A 92 7.02 8.59 -13.86
N GLU A 93 5.98 9.10 -13.19
CA GLU A 93 6.09 10.05 -12.09
C GLU A 93 6.66 9.38 -10.84
N SER A 94 6.18 8.19 -10.49
CA SER A 94 6.70 7.42 -9.35
C SER A 94 8.17 7.04 -9.53
N MET A 95 8.58 6.66 -10.75
CA MET A 95 9.96 6.26 -11.07
C MET A 95 10.95 7.43 -11.13
N LYS A 96 10.54 8.60 -11.61
CA LYS A 96 11.35 9.84 -11.54
C LYS A 96 11.73 10.16 -10.09
N VAL A 97 10.86 9.81 -9.16
CA VAL A 97 11.04 9.99 -7.72
C VAL A 97 11.98 8.92 -7.10
N THR A 98 12.15 7.74 -7.73
CA THR A 98 12.94 6.61 -7.21
C THR A 98 14.47 6.77 -7.40
N LEU A 99 14.95 7.33 -8.52
CA LEU A 99 16.40 7.41 -8.82
C LEU A 99 17.20 8.33 -7.88
N LYS A 100 16.54 9.29 -7.23
CA LYS A 100 17.20 10.28 -6.35
C LYS A 100 17.25 9.85 -4.88
N GLU A 101 16.50 8.82 -4.47
CA GLU A 101 16.10 8.64 -3.07
C GLU A 101 16.05 7.19 -2.55
N GLN A 102 16.91 6.27 -3.02
CA GLN A 102 17.07 4.98 -2.32
C GLN A 102 17.42 5.16 -0.82
N LYS A 103 18.08 6.27 -0.44
CA LYS A 103 18.33 6.64 0.97
C LYS A 103 17.08 7.08 1.75
N GLY A 104 15.97 7.41 1.08
CA GLY A 104 14.72 7.90 1.67
C GLY A 104 13.53 6.95 1.53
N LEU A 105 13.69 5.80 0.87
CA LEU A 105 12.61 4.86 0.60
C LEU A 105 11.83 4.44 1.86
N LEU A 106 12.53 4.21 2.97
CA LEU A 106 11.89 3.87 4.25
C LEU A 106 10.97 4.99 4.76
N ALA A 107 11.39 6.25 4.62
CA ALA A 107 10.61 7.40 5.05
C ALA A 107 9.39 7.63 4.15
N LYS A 108 9.56 7.47 2.82
CA LYS A 108 8.46 7.55 1.85
C LYS A 108 7.42 6.46 2.05
N GLU A 109 7.87 5.22 2.23
CA GLU A 109 6.96 4.10 2.50
C GLU A 109 6.21 4.32 3.82
N LEU A 110 6.85 4.94 4.81
CA LEU A 110 6.17 5.31 6.04
C LEU A 110 5.10 6.40 5.81
N ASP A 111 5.39 7.41 4.98
CA ASP A 111 4.41 8.44 4.61
C ASP A 111 3.24 7.85 3.84
N ARG A 112 3.51 6.94 2.89
CA ARG A 112 2.48 6.15 2.20
C ARG A 112 1.58 5.43 3.21
N LEU A 113 2.16 4.74 4.19
CA LEU A 113 1.38 4.00 5.18
C LEU A 113 0.55 4.93 6.10
N ILE A 114 1.02 6.14 6.35
CA ILE A 114 0.25 7.17 7.06
C ILE A 114 -0.94 7.60 6.20
N GLU A 115 -0.73 7.93 4.93
CA GLU A 115 -1.79 8.36 4.00
C GLU A 115 -2.80 7.25 3.69
N GLU A 116 -2.36 5.99 3.68
CA GLU A 116 -3.23 4.82 3.58
C GLU A 116 -4.02 4.52 4.86
N GLY A 117 -3.83 5.31 5.92
CA GLY A 117 -4.59 5.22 7.16
C GLY A 117 -4.19 4.06 8.07
N HIS A 118 -3.02 3.46 7.89
CA HIS A 118 -2.56 2.37 8.78
C HIS A 118 -2.29 2.85 10.21
N LEU A 119 -2.15 4.17 10.42
CA LEU A 119 -2.00 4.79 11.75
C LEU A 119 -3.31 5.37 12.30
N ASN A 120 -4.46 5.13 11.64
CA ASN A 120 -5.77 5.56 12.15
C ASN A 120 -6.18 4.76 13.40
N SER A 121 -5.60 3.56 13.57
CA SER A 121 -5.70 2.73 14.78
C SER A 121 -4.31 2.43 15.33
N PRO A 122 -4.16 2.11 16.63
CA PRO A 122 -2.87 1.77 17.22
C PRO A 122 -2.13 0.67 16.45
N ILE A 123 -0.88 0.93 16.06
CA ILE A 123 -0.05 0.00 15.29
C ILE A 123 1.41 0.02 15.77
N THR A 124 2.08 -1.13 15.73
CA THR A 124 3.51 -1.24 16.08
C THR A 124 4.42 -0.93 14.90
N SER A 125 5.67 -0.52 15.16
CA SER A 125 6.68 -0.35 14.11
C SER A 125 6.97 -1.67 13.35
N LYS A 126 6.83 -2.83 14.00
CA LYS A 126 6.99 -4.14 13.33
C LYS A 126 5.86 -4.41 12.33
N GLN A 127 4.62 -4.12 12.71
CA GLN A 127 3.47 -4.26 11.81
C GLN A 127 3.56 -3.29 10.63
N LEU A 128 4.05 -2.06 10.84
CA LEU A 128 4.32 -1.12 9.76
C LEU A 128 5.36 -1.67 8.79
N LEU A 129 6.50 -2.17 9.28
CA LEU A 129 7.55 -2.75 8.43
C LEU A 129 7.02 -3.89 7.55
N ALA A 130 6.20 -4.78 8.12
CA ALA A 130 5.59 -5.90 7.39
C ALA A 130 4.62 -5.46 6.27
N LYS A 131 4.18 -4.19 6.26
CA LYS A 131 3.29 -3.60 5.25
C LYS A 131 4.03 -2.76 4.21
N MET A 132 5.32 -2.50 4.42
CA MET A 132 6.17 -1.75 3.49
C MET A 132 6.57 -2.60 2.29
N HIS A 133 7.12 -1.94 1.26
CA HIS A 133 7.69 -2.57 0.07
C HIS A 133 8.61 -3.78 0.40
N PRO A 134 8.58 -4.88 -0.40
CA PRO A 134 9.41 -6.07 -0.18
C PRO A 134 10.92 -5.77 0.00
N ASP A 135 11.45 -4.80 -0.73
CA ASP A 135 12.87 -4.39 -0.63
C ASP A 135 13.27 -3.85 0.76
N LEU A 136 12.28 -3.47 1.59
CA LEU A 136 12.52 -2.98 2.94
C LEU A 136 12.42 -4.08 4.01
N GLN A 137 12.06 -5.32 3.66
CA GLN A 137 11.86 -6.40 4.64
C GLN A 137 13.15 -6.77 5.41
N GLY A 138 14.33 -6.41 4.90
CA GLY A 138 15.61 -6.57 5.61
C GLY A 138 15.94 -5.46 6.61
N ARG A 139 15.11 -4.42 6.76
CA ARG A 139 15.35 -3.27 7.64
C ARG A 139 14.94 -3.54 9.08
N LYS A 140 15.36 -2.67 10.01
CA LYS A 140 15.00 -2.80 11.43
C LYS A 140 13.78 -1.95 11.77
N SER A 141 12.84 -2.50 12.54
CA SER A 141 11.65 -1.76 13.00
C SER A 141 12.00 -0.53 13.85
N THR A 142 13.18 -0.50 14.50
CA THR A 142 13.67 0.66 15.24
C THR A 142 13.94 1.88 14.35
N GLU A 143 14.23 1.67 13.06
CA GLU A 143 14.40 2.76 12.10
C GLU A 143 13.06 3.48 11.86
N ILE A 144 11.96 2.74 11.84
CA ILE A 144 10.60 3.29 11.73
C ILE A 144 10.26 4.08 12.99
N THR A 145 10.53 3.54 14.17
CA THR A 145 10.35 4.25 15.43
C THR A 145 11.08 5.60 15.40
N ASN A 146 12.35 5.61 14.98
CA ASN A 146 13.15 6.82 14.87
C ASN A 146 12.56 7.86 13.89
N LEU A 147 11.91 7.41 12.80
CA LEU A 147 11.26 8.29 11.84
C LEU A 147 9.95 8.87 12.37
N LEU A 148 9.18 8.10 13.16
CA LEU A 148 7.90 8.54 13.72
C LEU A 148 8.07 9.56 14.85
N ILE A 149 9.11 9.40 15.68
CA ILE A 149 9.37 10.32 16.81
C ILE A 149 10.11 11.59 16.42
N LYS A 150 10.58 11.70 15.16
CA LYS A 150 11.28 12.88 14.64
C LYS A 150 10.37 13.71 13.73
N ALA A 151 10.74 14.98 13.56
CA ALA A 151 10.11 15.84 12.56
C ALA A 151 10.26 15.25 11.15
N PRO A 152 9.25 15.40 10.28
CA PRO A 152 8.00 16.13 10.51
C PRO A 152 6.90 15.29 11.21
N ARG A 153 7.04 13.97 11.32
CA ARG A 153 5.95 13.05 11.69
C ARG A 153 5.53 13.12 13.15
N ASN A 154 6.45 13.49 14.06
CA ASN A 154 6.12 13.70 15.47
C ASN A 154 5.08 14.82 15.72
N SER A 155 4.85 15.68 14.71
CA SER A 155 3.79 16.69 14.77
C SER A 155 2.38 16.07 14.69
N SER A 156 2.22 14.94 14.00
CA SER A 156 0.93 14.29 13.75
C SER A 156 0.81 12.90 14.36
N VAL A 157 1.91 12.25 14.75
CA VAL A 157 1.91 10.90 15.35
C VAL A 157 2.22 10.97 16.84
N VAL A 158 1.53 10.16 17.64
CA VAL A 158 1.75 9.97 19.08
C VAL A 158 2.05 8.51 19.41
N ILE A 159 2.72 8.31 20.54
CA ILE A 159 2.90 6.98 21.15
C ILE A 159 1.75 6.73 22.11
N ILE A 160 1.09 5.58 21.96
CA ILE A 160 0.02 5.12 22.84
C ILE A 160 0.60 4.12 23.85
N PRO A 161 0.26 4.23 25.16
CA PRO A 161 0.65 3.24 26.15
C PRO A 161 0.17 1.83 25.76
N SER A 162 1.02 0.83 25.96
CA SER A 162 0.72 -0.58 25.75
C SER A 162 1.19 -1.38 26.95
N ASP A 163 0.44 -2.42 27.32
CA ASP A 163 0.89 -3.42 28.30
C ASP A 163 2.05 -4.28 27.77
N SER A 164 2.31 -4.21 26.47
CA SER A 164 3.44 -4.88 25.82
C SER A 164 4.72 -4.05 25.90
N LYS A 165 5.87 -4.70 25.69
CA LYS A 165 7.17 -4.01 25.55
C LYS A 165 7.29 -3.18 24.27
N GLU A 166 6.31 -3.25 23.36
CA GLU A 166 6.36 -2.55 22.08
C GLU A 166 5.53 -1.27 22.12
N SER A 167 6.12 -0.17 21.65
CA SER A 167 5.41 1.10 21.48
C SER A 167 4.34 0.97 20.40
N LEU A 168 3.13 1.42 20.72
CA LEU A 168 2.05 1.61 19.76
C LEU A 168 2.08 3.04 19.24
N PHE A 169 1.86 3.22 17.95
CA PHE A 169 1.80 4.52 17.29
C PHE A 169 0.40 4.74 16.72
N GLN A 170 -0.08 5.98 16.79
CA GLN A 170 -1.36 6.39 16.21
C GLN A 170 -1.30 7.86 15.79
N LEU A 171 -2.05 8.24 14.76
CA LEU A 171 -2.26 9.64 14.42
C LEU A 171 -3.06 10.36 15.52
N LYS A 172 -2.65 11.59 15.85
CA LYS A 172 -3.23 12.42 16.92
C LYS A 172 -4.74 12.61 16.78
N GLU A 173 -5.22 12.80 15.55
CA GLU A 173 -6.65 13.02 15.28
C GLU A 173 -7.52 11.81 15.63
N PHE A 174 -6.95 10.60 15.70
CA PHE A 174 -7.66 9.37 16.06
C PHE A 174 -7.33 8.89 17.49
N ALA A 175 -6.36 9.50 18.17
CA ALA A 175 -5.99 9.14 19.53
C ALA A 175 -7.02 9.70 20.52
N SER A 176 -7.72 8.83 21.24
CA SER A 176 -8.79 9.22 22.17
C SER A 176 -8.31 9.85 23.49
N ARG A 177 -7.00 10.09 23.65
CA ARG A 177 -6.39 10.70 24.85
C ARG A 177 -5.26 11.63 24.44
N GLU A 178 -5.21 12.79 25.07
CA GLU A 178 -4.08 13.71 24.94
C GLU A 178 -2.78 12.99 25.35
N PRO A 179 -1.67 13.19 24.61
CA PRO A 179 -0.40 12.58 24.95
C PRO A 179 0.10 13.09 26.31
N ILE A 180 0.70 12.19 27.10
CA ILE A 180 1.35 12.48 28.39
C ILE A 180 2.55 13.41 28.17
#